data_AF-A0A154VLG4-F1
#
_entry.id   AF-A0A154VLG4-F1
#
_cell.length_a   1.000
_cell.length_b   1.000
_cell.length_c   1.000
_cell.angle_alpha   90.00
_cell.angle_beta   90.00
_cell.angle_gamma   90.00
#
_symmetry.space_group_name_H-M   'P 1'
#
loop_
_entity.id
_entity.type
_entity.pdbx_description
1 polymer ?
#
loop_
_entity_poly.entity_id
_entity_poly.type
_entity_poly.pdbx_seq_one_letter_code
_entity_poly.pdbx_strand_id
1 'polypeptide(L)'
;MNAPTWTTSSRKDMWLGLLDRLNSPDRSFQDFLEQHATDGEITLARRDVRDIFAEDASKGVIATIIWSHERGIRVNALSLLVRDMPTLVTLMSISDFGQDELNELLSQPGISVPTASKMLSACGKTYCGMPAAIIDDTIIQVIENASFASDFPNVAKLRSKSRSRPMPYYQAYLRDVFDICEKHDLNPDMIDRYLAEHALDDMASDIELASA
;
A
#
# COMPACT_ATOMS: atom_id res chain seq x y z
N MET A 1 -0.05 -1.18 24.82
CA MET A 1 1.19 -0.72 24.15
C MET A 1 0.78 -0.10 22.83
N ASN A 2 1.13 1.16 22.57
CA ASN A 2 0.89 1.74 21.25
C ASN A 2 1.85 1.05 20.28
N ALA A 3 1.32 0.11 19.49
CA ALA A 3 2.09 -0.52 18.43
C ALA A 3 2.61 0.59 17.49
N PRO A 4 3.91 0.68 17.27
CA PRO A 4 4.47 1.77 16.46
C PRO A 4 3.97 1.63 15.01
N THR A 5 3.28 2.67 14.53
CA THR A 5 2.48 2.67 13.29
C THR A 5 3.35 3.07 12.09
N TRP A 6 3.25 2.36 10.96
CA TRP A 6 3.95 2.73 9.71
C TRP A 6 3.52 4.13 9.30
N THR A 7 4.49 5.05 9.26
CA THR A 7 4.30 6.45 8.90
C THR A 7 5.03 6.77 7.62
N THR A 8 4.38 7.51 6.71
CA THR A 8 4.99 8.06 5.49
C THR A 8 4.99 9.58 5.56
N SER A 9 5.95 10.22 4.89
CA SER A 9 5.98 11.67 4.71
C SER A 9 6.17 12.02 3.23
N SER A 10 5.45 13.04 2.77
CA SER A 10 5.57 13.59 1.42
C SER A 10 5.62 15.10 1.46
N ARG A 11 6.34 15.70 0.51
CA ARG A 11 6.35 17.17 0.38
C ARG A 11 5.05 17.67 -0.25
N LYS A 12 4.44 18.69 0.36
CA LYS A 12 3.20 19.33 -0.12
C LYS A 12 3.39 19.96 -1.50
N ASP A 13 4.52 20.63 -1.72
CA ASP A 13 4.85 21.34 -2.98
C ASP A 13 4.88 20.39 -4.19
N MET A 14 5.39 19.17 -4.01
CA MET A 14 5.40 18.12 -5.01
C MET A 14 3.98 17.77 -5.44
N TRP A 15 3.10 17.49 -4.48
CA TRP A 15 1.71 17.14 -4.77
C TRP A 15 0.95 18.29 -5.44
N LEU A 16 1.07 19.51 -4.91
CA LEU A 16 0.46 20.69 -5.53
C LEU A 16 0.95 20.89 -6.97
N GLY A 17 2.26 20.75 -7.22
CA GLY A 17 2.83 20.86 -8.55
C GLY A 17 2.37 19.76 -9.53
N LEU A 18 2.02 18.57 -9.04
CA LEU A 18 1.39 17.52 -9.86
C LEU A 18 -0.07 17.87 -10.17
N LEU A 19 -0.83 18.35 -9.17
CA LEU A 19 -2.24 18.70 -9.29
C LEU A 19 -2.48 19.91 -10.19
N ASP A 20 -1.61 20.92 -10.13
CA ASP A 20 -1.71 22.11 -10.99
C ASP A 20 -1.57 21.76 -12.47
N ARG A 21 -0.85 20.69 -12.81
CA ARG A 21 -0.73 20.18 -14.19
C ARG A 21 -1.99 19.50 -14.70
N LEU A 22 -2.91 19.10 -13.81
CA LEU A 22 -4.14 18.41 -14.19
C LEU A 22 -5.21 19.35 -14.75
N ASN A 23 -5.14 20.65 -14.44
CA ASN A 23 -6.18 21.63 -14.77
C ASN A 23 -7.61 21.16 -14.38
N SER A 24 -7.72 20.39 -13.28
CA SER A 24 -9.01 19.89 -12.77
C SER A 24 -9.77 21.00 -12.02
N PRO A 25 -11.09 21.13 -12.19
CA PRO A 25 -11.90 21.99 -11.34
C PRO A 25 -12.10 21.42 -9.93
N ASP A 26 -11.91 20.11 -9.75
CA ASP A 26 -11.95 19.47 -8.44
C ASP A 26 -10.71 19.85 -7.63
N ARG A 27 -10.95 20.49 -6.48
CA ARG A 27 -9.93 20.96 -5.55
C ARG A 27 -9.79 20.06 -4.31
N SER A 28 -10.47 18.92 -4.25
CA SER A 28 -10.50 18.05 -3.06
C SER A 28 -9.11 17.63 -2.59
N PHE A 29 -8.17 17.34 -3.51
CA PHE A 29 -6.79 17.01 -3.17
C PHE A 29 -6.03 18.22 -2.60
N GLN A 30 -6.20 19.40 -3.18
CA GLN A 30 -5.58 20.64 -2.72
C GLN A 30 -6.11 21.01 -1.33
N ASP A 31 -7.42 20.97 -1.13
CA ASP A 31 -8.06 21.25 0.15
C ASP A 31 -7.59 20.27 1.24
N PHE A 32 -7.44 18.99 0.88
CA PHE A 32 -6.88 17.98 1.78
C PHE A 32 -5.43 18.31 2.17
N LEU A 33 -4.57 18.66 1.20
CA LEU A 33 -3.18 19.06 1.47
C LEU A 33 -3.08 20.36 2.28
N GLU A 34 -4.05 21.27 2.17
CA GLU A 34 -4.11 22.47 2.98
C GLU A 34 -4.51 22.18 4.43
N GLN A 35 -5.42 21.23 4.63
CA GLN A 35 -5.91 20.84 5.96
C GLN A 35 -4.93 19.96 6.73
N HIS A 36 -4.20 19.07 6.04
CA HIS A 36 -3.44 18.00 6.68
C HIS A 36 -1.90 18.18 6.61
N ALA A 37 -1.39 19.10 5.79
CA ALA A 37 0.05 19.36 5.74
C ALA A 37 0.50 20.38 6.79
N THR A 38 1.60 20.09 7.48
CA THR A 38 2.26 20.98 8.46
C THR A 38 3.69 21.22 8.01
N ASP A 39 4.18 22.46 8.14
CA ASP A 39 5.55 22.86 7.76
C ASP A 39 5.97 22.46 6.32
N GLY A 40 4.99 22.40 5.41
CA GLY A 40 5.22 22.04 4.00
C GLY A 40 5.29 20.54 3.71
N GLU A 41 5.08 19.69 4.71
CA GLU A 41 5.01 18.24 4.56
C GLU A 41 3.64 17.70 4.98
N ILE A 42 3.24 16.60 4.36
CA ILE A 42 2.12 15.79 4.81
C ILE A 42 2.68 14.46 5.35
N THR A 43 2.49 14.24 6.64
CA THR A 43 2.92 13.03 7.34
C THR A 43 1.68 12.25 7.75
N LEU A 44 1.58 11.00 7.30
CA LEU A 44 0.43 10.14 7.55
C LEU A 44 0.89 8.82 8.14
N ALA A 45 0.48 8.52 9.37
CA ALA A 45 0.52 7.18 9.90
C ALA A 45 -0.60 6.35 9.24
N ARG A 46 -0.38 5.03 9.10
CA ARG A 46 -1.40 4.11 8.57
C ARG A 46 -2.74 4.24 9.32
N ARG A 47 -2.67 4.46 10.64
CA ARG A 47 -3.86 4.69 11.47
C ARG A 47 -4.58 5.98 11.11
N ASP A 48 -3.86 7.06 10.83
CA ASP A 48 -4.47 8.33 10.41
C ASP A 48 -5.26 8.13 9.12
N VAL A 49 -4.76 7.33 8.18
CA VAL A 49 -5.49 6.99 6.95
C VAL A 49 -6.82 6.29 7.27
N ARG A 50 -6.82 5.33 8.21
CA ARG A 50 -8.04 4.62 8.65
C ARG A 50 -9.03 5.57 9.32
N ASP A 51 -8.52 6.43 10.20
CA ASP A 51 -9.34 7.38 10.96
C ASP A 51 -9.97 8.42 10.02
N ILE A 52 -9.19 9.00 9.09
CA ILE A 52 -9.68 9.90 8.04
C ILE A 52 -10.72 9.20 7.17
N PHE A 53 -10.50 7.96 6.77
CA PHE A 53 -11.45 7.21 5.94
C PHE A 53 -12.77 6.95 6.67
N ALA A 54 -12.72 6.65 7.97
CA ALA A 54 -13.90 6.44 8.80
C ALA A 54 -14.73 7.74 8.96
N GLU A 55 -14.08 8.90 8.98
CA GLU A 55 -14.72 10.21 9.07
C GLU A 55 -15.28 10.69 7.71
N ASP A 56 -14.49 10.57 6.65
CA ASP A 56 -14.83 10.99 5.30
C ASP A 56 -14.15 10.07 4.28
N ALA A 57 -14.93 9.21 3.64
CA ALA A 57 -14.43 8.22 2.69
C ALA A 57 -13.68 8.86 1.50
N SER A 58 -14.10 10.03 1.05
CA SER A 58 -13.42 10.73 -0.05
C SER A 58 -12.03 11.20 0.38
N LYS A 59 -11.94 11.85 1.54
CA LYS A 59 -10.64 12.24 2.13
C LYS A 59 -9.78 11.04 2.46
N GLY A 60 -10.39 9.93 2.90
CA GLY A 60 -9.69 8.69 3.17
C GLY A 60 -9.05 8.09 1.92
N VAL A 61 -9.74 8.10 0.78
CA VAL A 61 -9.14 7.69 -0.50
C VAL A 61 -7.98 8.61 -0.89
N ILE A 62 -8.13 9.93 -0.72
CA ILE A 62 -7.03 10.89 -0.98
C ILE A 62 -5.82 10.58 -0.07
N ALA A 63 -6.07 10.42 1.23
CA ALA A 63 -5.05 10.07 2.22
C ALA A 63 -4.35 8.76 1.83
N THR A 64 -5.11 7.76 1.36
CA THR A 64 -4.60 6.47 0.92
C THR A 64 -3.71 6.58 -0.32
N ILE A 65 -4.09 7.41 -1.30
CA ILE A 65 -3.30 7.66 -2.51
C ILE A 65 -1.99 8.34 -2.13
N ILE A 66 -2.04 9.37 -1.28
CA ILE A 66 -0.83 10.07 -0.82
C ILE A 66 0.08 9.12 -0.03
N TRP A 67 -0.50 8.34 0.89
CA TRP A 67 0.22 7.39 1.73
C TRP A 67 0.90 6.28 0.91
N SER A 68 0.22 5.77 -0.12
CA SER A 68 0.73 4.69 -0.98
C SER A 68 1.75 5.16 -2.02
N HIS A 69 1.83 6.48 -2.26
CA HIS A 69 2.70 7.12 -3.24
C HIS A 69 3.52 8.22 -2.59
N GLU A 70 4.16 7.93 -1.46
CA GLU A 70 4.78 8.94 -0.62
C GLU A 70 5.94 9.68 -1.32
N ARG A 71 6.58 9.01 -2.29
CA ARG A 71 7.67 9.55 -3.13
C ARG A 71 7.16 10.21 -4.42
N GLY A 72 5.84 10.31 -4.58
CA GLY A 72 5.18 10.88 -5.75
C GLY A 72 4.69 9.85 -6.76
N ILE A 73 3.90 10.34 -7.69
CA ILE A 73 3.21 9.57 -8.73
C ILE A 73 3.37 10.28 -10.08
N ARG A 74 3.36 9.52 -11.18
CA ARG A 74 3.35 10.11 -12.52
C ARG A 74 2.06 10.91 -12.73
N VAL A 75 2.15 12.12 -13.29
CA VAL A 75 1.00 13.02 -13.52
C VAL A 75 -0.15 12.32 -14.25
N ASN A 76 0.13 11.52 -15.28
CA ASN A 76 -0.90 10.79 -16.03
C ASN A 76 -1.58 9.69 -15.20
N ALA A 77 -0.89 9.09 -14.23
CA ALA A 77 -1.53 8.12 -13.33
C ALA A 77 -2.39 8.87 -12.30
N LEU A 78 -1.89 9.97 -11.76
CA LEU A 78 -2.67 10.82 -10.85
C LEU A 78 -3.94 11.38 -11.50
N SER A 79 -3.86 11.81 -12.76
CA SER A 79 -5.03 12.33 -13.49
C SER A 79 -6.15 11.30 -13.59
N LEU A 80 -5.78 10.02 -13.76
CA LEU A 80 -6.72 8.91 -13.87
C LEU A 80 -7.31 8.57 -12.50
N LEU A 81 -6.50 8.55 -11.44
CA LEU A 81 -7.00 8.37 -10.07
C LEU A 81 -7.97 9.49 -9.65
N VAL A 82 -7.64 10.76 -9.93
CA VAL A 82 -8.52 11.91 -9.65
C VAL A 82 -9.84 11.80 -10.40
N ARG A 83 -9.79 11.43 -11.69
CA ARG A 83 -11.00 11.22 -12.51
C ARG A 83 -11.87 10.09 -11.95
N ASP A 84 -11.24 8.99 -11.51
CA ASP A 84 -11.94 7.77 -11.07
C ASP A 84 -12.23 7.76 -9.56
N MET A 85 -12.05 8.90 -8.87
CA MET A 85 -12.31 9.05 -7.44
C MET A 85 -13.67 8.49 -6.98
N PRO A 86 -14.81 8.73 -7.68
CA PRO A 86 -16.10 8.16 -7.25
C PRO A 86 -16.09 6.63 -7.20
N THR A 87 -15.44 5.99 -8.18
CA THR A 87 -15.29 4.53 -8.24
C THR A 87 -14.39 4.05 -7.10
N LEU A 88 -13.26 4.72 -6.87
CA LEU A 88 -12.33 4.39 -5.78
C LEU A 88 -12.99 4.52 -4.41
N VAL A 89 -13.80 5.56 -4.18
CA VAL A 89 -14.57 5.74 -2.94
C VAL A 89 -15.57 4.60 -2.76
N THR A 90 -16.26 4.22 -3.83
CA THR A 90 -17.21 3.09 -3.79
C THR A 90 -16.49 1.78 -3.45
N LEU A 91 -15.40 1.44 -4.14
CA LEU A 91 -14.61 0.24 -3.88
C LEU A 91 -14.05 0.25 -2.46
N MET A 92 -13.45 1.36 -2.03
CA MET A 92 -12.89 1.48 -0.69
C MET A 92 -13.96 1.51 0.39
N SER A 93 -15.25 1.66 0.09
CA SER A 93 -16.31 1.49 1.10
C SER A 93 -16.50 0.02 1.51
N ILE A 94 -16.08 -0.92 0.66
CA ILE A 94 -16.18 -2.37 0.89
C ILE A 94 -15.15 -2.78 1.96
N SER A 95 -15.57 -3.55 2.96
CA SER A 95 -14.70 -3.98 4.07
C SER A 95 -13.91 -5.26 3.76
N ASP A 96 -14.52 -6.18 3.03
CA ASP A 96 -13.93 -7.45 2.60
C ASP A 96 -14.02 -7.58 1.09
N PHE A 97 -12.86 -7.57 0.43
CA PHE A 97 -12.74 -7.66 -1.01
C PHE A 97 -12.82 -9.12 -1.45
N GLY A 98 -13.60 -9.39 -2.49
CA GLY A 98 -13.52 -10.61 -3.26
C GLY A 98 -12.61 -10.44 -4.48
N GLN A 99 -12.63 -11.46 -5.34
CA GLN A 99 -11.89 -11.44 -6.60
C GLN A 99 -12.39 -10.33 -7.55
N ASP A 100 -13.70 -10.07 -7.60
CA ASP A 100 -14.29 -9.12 -8.52
C ASP A 100 -13.95 -7.68 -8.12
N GLU A 101 -14.06 -7.34 -6.83
CA GLU A 101 -13.70 -6.02 -6.29
C GLU A 101 -12.21 -5.72 -6.49
N LEU A 102 -11.35 -6.73 -6.28
CA LEU A 102 -9.91 -6.55 -6.49
C LEU A 102 -9.57 -6.44 -7.99
N ASN A 103 -10.25 -7.18 -8.86
CA ASN A 103 -10.09 -7.02 -10.31
C ASN A 103 -10.55 -5.64 -10.77
N GLU A 104 -11.66 -5.13 -10.24
CA GLU A 104 -12.15 -3.79 -10.55
C GLU A 104 -11.16 -2.72 -10.08
N LEU A 105 -10.59 -2.87 -8.87
CA LEU A 105 -9.55 -1.99 -8.37
C LEU A 105 -8.29 -2.01 -9.24
N LEU A 106 -7.85 -3.18 -9.68
CA LEU A 106 -6.69 -3.34 -10.57
C LEU A 106 -6.95 -2.91 -12.02
N SER A 107 -8.22 -2.79 -12.42
CA SER A 107 -8.59 -2.23 -13.72
C SER A 107 -8.42 -0.70 -13.75
N GLN A 108 -8.33 -0.06 -12.59
CA GLN A 108 -8.11 1.37 -12.49
C GLN A 108 -6.68 1.72 -12.94
N PRO A 109 -6.51 2.69 -13.84
CA PRO A 109 -5.19 3.01 -14.37
C PRO A 109 -4.21 3.46 -13.29
N GLY A 110 -3.00 2.89 -13.31
CA GLY A 110 -1.96 3.21 -12.33
C GLY A 110 -2.03 2.40 -11.03
N ILE A 111 -3.04 1.54 -10.87
CA ILE A 111 -3.15 0.62 -9.73
C ILE A 111 -2.62 -0.75 -10.13
N SER A 112 -1.40 -1.05 -9.70
CA SER A 112 -0.82 -2.40 -9.77
C SER A 112 -1.14 -3.19 -8.49
N VAL A 113 -0.82 -4.48 -8.45
CA VAL A 113 -0.98 -5.29 -7.21
C VAL A 113 -0.24 -4.67 -6.02
N PRO A 114 1.01 -4.20 -6.15
CA PRO A 114 1.66 -3.48 -5.06
C PRO A 114 0.88 -2.26 -4.58
N THR A 115 0.43 -1.40 -5.50
CA THR A 115 -0.39 -0.24 -5.14
C THR A 115 -1.68 -0.67 -4.45
N ALA A 116 -2.43 -1.62 -5.02
CA ALA A 116 -3.67 -2.13 -4.45
C ALA A 116 -3.46 -2.70 -3.05
N SER A 117 -2.40 -3.48 -2.83
CA SER A 117 -2.09 -4.05 -1.50
C SER A 117 -1.83 -2.97 -0.45
N LYS A 118 -1.12 -1.90 -0.82
CA LYS A 118 -0.91 -0.70 0.02
C LYS A 118 -2.22 0.00 0.34
N MET A 119 -3.06 0.21 -0.67
CA MET A 119 -4.36 0.86 -0.49
C MET A 119 -5.27 0.05 0.46
N LEU A 120 -5.38 -1.26 0.23
CA LEU A 120 -6.19 -2.15 1.05
C LEU A 120 -5.68 -2.24 2.49
N SER A 121 -4.37 -2.42 2.68
CA SER A 121 -3.74 -2.46 4.01
C SER A 121 -3.89 -1.14 4.76
N ALA A 122 -3.68 -0.01 4.07
CA ALA A 122 -3.85 1.33 4.64
C ALA A 122 -5.27 1.57 5.14
N CYS A 123 -6.28 1.21 4.35
CA CYS A 123 -7.68 1.32 4.73
C CYS A 123 -8.18 0.23 5.70
N GLY A 124 -7.32 -0.69 6.14
CA GLY A 124 -7.70 -1.78 7.05
C GLY A 124 -8.69 -2.78 6.44
N LYS A 125 -8.57 -3.04 5.13
CA LYS A 125 -9.45 -3.96 4.41
C LYS A 125 -9.05 -5.41 4.61
N THR A 126 -10.00 -6.29 4.29
CA THR A 126 -9.78 -7.73 4.19
C THR A 126 -9.94 -8.17 2.74
N TYR A 127 -9.38 -9.33 2.39
CA TYR A 127 -9.53 -10.02 1.13
C TYR A 127 -9.91 -11.48 1.40
N CYS A 128 -11.13 -11.88 1.01
CA CYS A 128 -11.71 -13.18 1.33
C CYS A 128 -11.56 -13.54 2.82
N GLY A 129 -11.81 -12.58 3.71
CA GLY A 129 -11.72 -12.72 5.16
C GLY A 129 -10.30 -12.68 5.74
N MET A 130 -9.26 -12.61 4.92
CA MET A 130 -7.88 -12.42 5.38
C MET A 130 -7.56 -10.93 5.42
N PRO A 131 -6.97 -10.39 6.50
CA PRO A 131 -6.51 -9.00 6.50
C PRO A 131 -5.57 -8.71 5.32
N ALA A 132 -5.75 -7.57 4.66
CA ALA A 132 -4.84 -7.14 3.61
C ALA A 132 -3.48 -6.82 4.21
N ALA A 133 -2.42 -7.27 3.52
CA ALA A 133 -1.03 -7.03 3.85
C ALA A 133 -0.31 -6.47 2.62
N ILE A 134 0.75 -5.71 2.84
CA ILE A 134 1.48 -5.05 1.75
C ILE A 134 2.38 -6.05 1.06
N ILE A 135 2.34 -6.05 -0.27
CA ILE A 135 3.30 -6.76 -1.10
C ILE A 135 3.85 -5.83 -2.16
N ASP A 136 5.14 -5.53 -2.14
CA ASP A 136 5.83 -4.84 -3.22
C ASP A 136 7.12 -5.57 -3.58
N ASP A 137 7.87 -5.04 -4.56
CA ASP A 137 9.08 -5.70 -5.04
C ASP A 137 10.10 -5.94 -3.91
N THR A 138 10.15 -5.04 -2.94
CA THR A 138 11.04 -5.15 -1.79
C THR A 138 10.60 -6.25 -0.84
N ILE A 139 9.30 -6.33 -0.51
CA ILE A 139 8.76 -7.46 0.28
C ILE A 139 8.94 -8.79 -0.45
N ILE A 140 8.71 -8.81 -1.77
CA ILE A 140 8.91 -10.00 -2.60
C ILE A 140 10.35 -10.49 -2.50
N GLN A 141 11.34 -9.60 -2.57
CA GLN A 141 12.76 -9.97 -2.43
C GLN A 141 13.05 -10.61 -1.06
N VAL A 142 12.53 -10.03 0.02
CA VAL A 142 12.72 -10.55 1.38
C VAL A 142 12.12 -11.95 1.53
N ILE A 143 10.85 -12.14 1.16
CA ILE A 143 10.16 -13.44 1.35
C ILE A 143 10.65 -14.52 0.37
N GLU A 144 11.27 -14.11 -0.75
CA GLU A 144 11.93 -15.02 -1.68
C GLU A 144 13.36 -15.40 -1.26
N ASN A 145 13.98 -14.65 -0.34
CA ASN A 145 15.27 -14.99 0.27
C ASN A 145 15.21 -16.37 0.97
N ALA A 146 16.33 -17.10 0.99
CA ALA A 146 16.45 -18.41 1.60
C ALA A 146 16.09 -18.40 3.10
N SER A 147 16.40 -17.31 3.79
CA SER A 147 16.13 -17.16 5.23
C SER A 147 14.64 -17.13 5.59
N PHE A 148 13.78 -16.65 4.67
CA PHE A 148 12.33 -16.52 4.89
C PHE A 148 11.50 -17.52 4.08
N ALA A 149 12.14 -18.21 3.12
CA ALA A 149 11.46 -19.10 2.19
C ALA A 149 10.54 -20.13 2.83
N SER A 150 10.96 -20.68 3.96
CA SER A 150 10.21 -21.70 4.69
C SER A 150 8.95 -21.17 5.36
N ASP A 151 8.90 -19.88 5.68
CA ASP A 151 7.77 -19.23 6.34
C ASP A 151 6.67 -18.85 5.35
N PHE A 152 6.98 -18.79 4.04
CA PHE A 152 6.04 -18.47 2.96
C PHE A 152 5.85 -19.64 1.97
N PRO A 153 5.32 -20.79 2.42
CA PRO A 153 5.24 -22.01 1.61
C PRO A 153 4.27 -21.92 0.43
N ASN A 154 3.22 -21.09 0.48
CA ASN A 154 2.32 -20.92 -0.67
C ASN A 154 2.95 -20.03 -1.73
N VAL A 155 3.62 -18.95 -1.33
CA VAL A 155 4.44 -18.12 -2.23
C VAL A 155 5.57 -18.93 -2.84
N ALA A 156 6.24 -19.79 -2.06
CA ALA A 156 7.34 -20.63 -2.54
C ALA A 156 6.98 -21.48 -3.77
N LYS A 157 5.73 -21.97 -3.85
CA LYS A 157 5.21 -22.74 -4.99
C LYS A 157 5.08 -21.90 -6.28
N LEU A 158 5.06 -20.59 -6.15
CA LEU A 158 4.87 -19.62 -7.24
C LEU A 158 6.14 -18.81 -7.56
N ARG A 159 7.26 -19.08 -6.88
CA ARG A 159 8.58 -18.46 -7.14
C ARG A 159 8.90 -18.51 -8.62
N SER A 160 9.54 -17.45 -9.13
CA SER A 160 9.82 -17.16 -10.55
C SER A 160 8.61 -16.84 -11.45
N LYS A 161 7.38 -16.95 -10.94
CA LYS A 161 6.14 -16.64 -11.67
C LYS A 161 5.39 -15.43 -11.10
N SER A 162 5.97 -14.76 -10.10
CA SER A 162 5.36 -13.59 -9.42
C SER A 162 4.89 -12.53 -10.42
N ARG A 163 5.78 -12.10 -11.32
CA ARG A 163 5.50 -11.09 -12.35
C ARG A 163 4.46 -11.52 -13.39
N SER A 164 4.31 -12.82 -13.64
CA SER A 164 3.34 -13.35 -14.62
C SER A 164 2.01 -13.79 -14.00
N ARG A 165 1.94 -13.90 -12.67
CA ARG A 165 0.74 -14.30 -11.92
C ARG A 165 0.53 -13.43 -10.68
N PRO A 166 0.42 -12.10 -10.83
CA PRO A 166 0.43 -11.19 -9.70
C PRO A 166 -0.74 -11.41 -8.74
N MET A 167 -1.92 -11.77 -9.25
CA MET A 167 -3.09 -12.07 -8.42
C MET A 167 -2.97 -13.38 -7.62
N PRO A 168 -2.73 -14.56 -8.24
CA PRO A 168 -2.47 -15.78 -7.47
C PRO A 168 -1.31 -15.66 -6.49
N TYR A 169 -0.30 -14.87 -6.85
CA TYR A 169 0.85 -14.61 -5.98
C TYR A 169 0.44 -13.79 -4.75
N TYR A 170 -0.34 -12.72 -4.92
CA TYR A 170 -0.87 -11.94 -3.80
C TYR A 170 -1.77 -12.78 -2.89
N GLN A 171 -2.64 -13.61 -3.45
CA GLN A 171 -3.48 -14.52 -2.66
C GLN A 171 -2.64 -15.51 -1.84
N ALA A 172 -1.59 -16.08 -2.43
CA ALA A 172 -0.68 -16.97 -1.74
C ALA A 172 0.06 -16.26 -0.60
N TYR A 173 0.50 -15.02 -0.85
CA TYR A 173 1.13 -14.18 0.17
C TYR A 173 0.19 -13.87 1.33
N LEU A 174 -1.05 -13.44 1.07
CA LEU A 174 -2.02 -13.17 2.13
C LEU A 174 -2.32 -14.42 2.97
N ARG A 175 -2.37 -15.61 2.33
CA ARG A 175 -2.54 -16.87 3.04
C ARG A 175 -1.36 -17.13 3.98
N ASP A 176 -0.13 -17.01 3.48
CA ASP A 176 1.07 -17.23 4.30
C ASP A 176 1.14 -16.23 5.46
N VAL A 177 0.87 -14.94 5.21
CA VAL A 177 0.83 -13.91 6.27
C VAL A 177 -0.26 -14.22 7.30
N PHE A 178 -1.45 -14.61 6.86
CA PHE A 178 -2.55 -14.97 7.75
C PHE A 178 -2.19 -16.16 8.64
N ASP A 179 -1.62 -17.22 8.07
CA ASP A 179 -1.20 -18.42 8.80
C ASP A 179 -0.10 -18.08 9.83
N ILE A 180 0.85 -17.19 9.49
CA ILE A 180 1.87 -16.68 10.43
C ILE A 180 1.20 -15.90 11.57
N CYS A 181 0.25 -15.03 11.25
CA CYS A 181 -0.48 -14.23 12.24
C CYS A 181 -1.24 -15.13 13.23
N GLU A 182 -1.95 -16.15 12.74
CA GLU A 182 -2.67 -17.10 13.61
C GLU A 182 -1.72 -17.91 14.49
N LYS A 183 -0.60 -18.39 13.92
CA LYS A 183 0.38 -19.20 14.64
C LYS A 183 1.07 -18.45 15.77
N HIS A 184 1.30 -17.15 15.60
CA HIS A 184 2.10 -16.32 16.50
C HIS A 184 1.30 -15.27 17.27
N ASP A 185 -0.03 -15.24 17.12
CA ASP A 185 -0.93 -14.23 17.71
C ASP A 185 -0.49 -12.79 17.36
N LEU A 186 -0.24 -12.56 16.07
CA LEU A 186 0.25 -11.28 15.53
C LEU A 186 -0.80 -10.57 14.68
N ASN A 187 -0.63 -9.25 14.53
CA ASN A 187 -1.37 -8.46 13.55
C ASN A 187 -0.56 -8.36 12.23
N PRO A 188 -1.20 -8.45 11.05
CA PRO A 188 -0.57 -8.18 9.74
C PRO A 188 0.24 -6.88 9.67
N ASP A 189 -0.17 -5.82 10.36
CA ASP A 189 0.59 -4.56 10.46
C ASP A 189 2.00 -4.78 11.05
N MET A 190 2.16 -5.77 11.95
CA MET A 190 3.45 -6.16 12.51
C MET A 190 4.29 -6.95 11.51
N ILE A 191 3.67 -7.81 10.69
CA ILE A 191 4.36 -8.57 9.63
C ILE A 191 4.86 -7.63 8.53
N ASP A 192 4.00 -6.73 8.05
CA ASP A 192 4.36 -5.69 7.08
C ASP A 192 5.60 -4.91 7.52
N ARG A 193 5.61 -4.48 8.78
CA ARG A 193 6.73 -3.75 9.37
C ARG A 193 7.98 -4.61 9.47
N TYR A 194 7.85 -5.82 10.00
CA TYR A 194 8.97 -6.74 10.20
C TYR A 194 9.68 -7.04 8.87
N LEU A 195 8.91 -7.30 7.81
CA LEU A 195 9.45 -7.54 6.47
C LEU A 195 10.08 -6.27 5.87
N ALA A 196 9.47 -5.10 6.08
CA ALA A 196 10.02 -3.82 5.62
C ALA A 196 11.34 -3.44 6.33
N GLU A 197 11.51 -3.78 7.61
CA GLU A 197 12.77 -3.57 8.34
C GLU A 197 13.88 -4.47 7.78
N HIS A 198 13.59 -5.76 7.55
CA HIS A 198 14.58 -6.70 6.97
C HIS A 198 14.96 -6.36 5.54
N ALA A 199 14.04 -5.80 4.76
CA ALA A 199 14.34 -5.28 3.44
C ALA A 199 15.43 -4.20 3.45
N LEU A 200 15.44 -3.33 4.47
CA LEU A 200 16.43 -2.27 4.59
C LEU A 200 17.80 -2.82 4.99
N ASP A 201 17.82 -3.81 5.88
CA ASP A 201 19.06 -4.46 6.33
C ASP A 201 19.71 -5.27 5.19
N ASP A 202 18.93 -6.04 4.43
CA ASP A 202 19.42 -6.76 3.25
C ASP A 202 20.01 -5.77 2.22
N MET A 203 19.32 -4.65 1.96
CA MET A 203 19.82 -3.60 1.07
C MET A 203 21.10 -2.93 1.58
N ALA A 204 21.25 -2.70 2.89
CA ALA A 204 22.45 -2.12 3.47
C ALA A 204 23.65 -3.08 3.33
N SER A 205 23.42 -4.38 3.54
CA SER A 205 24.45 -5.42 3.39
C SER A 205 24.92 -5.58 1.94
N ASP A 206 24.01 -5.47 0.97
CA ASP A 206 24.34 -5.53 -0.45
C ASP A 206 25.16 -4.30 -0.92
N ILE A 207 24.88 -3.12 -0.36
CA ILE A 207 25.65 -1.89 -0.65
C ILE A 207 27.07 -1.98 -0.07
N GLU A 208 27.23 -2.53 1.13
CA GLU A 208 28.56 -2.76 1.73
C GLU A 208 29.38 -3.77 0.92
N LEU A 209 28.76 -4.87 0.45
CA LEU A 209 29.41 -5.87 -0.39
C LEU A 209 29.77 -5.33 -1.79
N ALA A 210 28.96 -4.45 -2.37
CA ALA A 210 29.24 -3.84 -3.67
C ALA A 210 30.30 -2.71 -3.62
N SER A 211 30.65 -2.22 -2.43
CA SER A 211 31.64 -1.16 -2.21
C SER A 211 32.96 -1.64 -1.61
N ALA A 212 33.09 -2.94 -1.31
CA ALA A 212 34.30 -3.62 -0.85
C ALA A 212 35.07 -4.29 -2.02
#